data_AF-A0AAF0Q8Y9-F1
#
_entry.id   AF-A0AAF0Q8Y9-F1
#
_cell.length_a   1.000
_cell.length_b   1.000
_cell.length_c   1.000
_cell.angle_alpha   90.00
_cell.angle_beta   90.00
_cell.angle_gamma   90.00
#
_symmetry.space_group_name_H-M   'P 1'
#
loop_
_entity.id
_entity.type
_entity.pdbx_description
1 polymer ?
#
loop_
_entity_poly.entity_id
_entity_poly.type
_entity_poly.pdbx_seq_one_letter_code
_entity_poly.pdbx_strand_id
1 'polypeptide(L)'
;MPKGQFVSYLKARNMISKGLIYHLVRVRDVDFETPTFESVPVVNEFPEVFPNNLLSIPPEREIDFSIDLLPDMQPIFILPYRITPVELKELKDKIKDLFDKGFIRPSISP
;
A
#
# COMPACT_ATOMS: atom_id res chain seq x y z
N MET A 1 -1.16 2.94 -39.80
CA MET A 1 -0.31 2.77 -38.60
C MET A 1 0.92 3.64 -38.77
N PRO A 2 1.18 4.63 -37.88
CA PRO A 2 2.43 5.36 -37.94
C PRO A 2 3.58 4.37 -37.80
N LYS A 3 4.46 4.31 -38.82
CA LYS A 3 5.63 3.44 -38.82
C LYS A 3 6.69 4.09 -37.93
N GLY A 4 6.68 3.77 -36.64
CA GLY A 4 7.76 4.14 -35.73
C GLY A 4 9.01 3.31 -36.03
N GLN A 5 10.19 3.93 -35.92
CA GLN A 5 11.48 3.23 -36.00
C GLN A 5 12.07 3.16 -34.59
N PHE A 6 12.53 1.98 -34.18
CA PHE A 6 13.34 1.85 -32.96
C PHE A 6 14.70 2.51 -33.16
N VAL A 7 15.08 3.38 -32.22
CA VAL A 7 16.39 4.03 -32.21
C VAL A 7 17.17 3.58 -30.98
N SER A 8 18.50 3.57 -31.08
CA SER A 8 19.36 3.29 -29.93
C SER A 8 19.26 4.41 -28.89
N TYR A 9 19.57 4.06 -27.64
CA TYR A 9 19.61 5.02 -26.53
C TYR A 9 20.53 6.22 -26.82
N LEU A 10 21.72 5.98 -27.40
CA LEU A 10 22.66 7.05 -27.77
C LEU A 10 22.06 8.03 -28.79
N LYS A 11 21.33 7.51 -29.77
CA LYS A 11 20.66 8.32 -30.79
C LYS A 11 19.51 9.12 -30.17
N ALA A 12 18.70 8.49 -29.31
CA ALA A 12 17.64 9.18 -28.57
C ALA A 12 18.20 10.30 -27.68
N ARG A 13 19.28 10.04 -26.94
CA ARG A 13 19.96 11.04 -26.10
C ARG A 13 20.44 12.24 -26.92
N ASN A 14 21.03 12.01 -28.08
CA ASN A 14 21.45 13.08 -29.00
C ASN A 14 20.27 13.87 -29.60
N MET A 15 19.10 13.26 -29.74
CA MET A 15 17.89 13.95 -30.20
C MET A 15 17.31 14.82 -29.07
N ILE A 16 17.28 14.29 -27.84
CA ILE A 16 16.83 15.03 -26.65
C ILE A 16 17.74 16.25 -26.40
N SER A 17 19.06 16.11 -26.52
CA SER A 17 19.98 17.25 -26.34
C SER A 17 19.85 18.34 -27.40
N LYS A 18 19.27 18.03 -28.57
CA LYS A 18 18.95 18.99 -29.63
C LYS A 18 17.61 19.71 -29.42
N GLY A 19 16.92 19.46 -28.30
CA GLY A 19 15.67 20.12 -27.95
C GLY A 19 14.42 19.54 -28.62
N LEU A 20 14.48 18.32 -29.14
CA LEU A 20 13.28 17.65 -29.65
C LEU A 20 12.33 17.29 -28.49
N ILE A 21 11.03 17.42 -28.74
CA ILE A 21 9.98 17.02 -27.81
C ILE A 21 9.94 15.49 -27.73
N TYR A 22 9.91 14.97 -26.51
CA TYR A 22 9.80 13.54 -26.22
C TYR A 22 8.74 13.30 -25.15
N HIS A 23 8.16 12.11 -25.17
CA HIS A 23 7.26 11.63 -24.13
C HIS A 23 7.81 10.32 -23.57
N LEU A 24 7.77 10.19 -22.25
CA LEU A 24 8.06 8.92 -21.59
C LEU A 24 6.81 8.04 -21.67
N VAL A 25 6.93 6.89 -22.33
CA VAL A 25 5.84 5.92 -22.42
C VAL A 25 6.34 4.62 -21.81
N ARG A 26 5.62 4.11 -20.80
CA ARG A 26 5.86 2.77 -20.27
C ARG A 26 5.12 1.78 -21.15
N VAL A 27 5.88 1.05 -21.97
CA VAL A 27 5.34 -0.09 -22.70
C VAL A 27 5.22 -1.25 -21.71
N ARG A 28 4.00 -1.76 -21.54
CA ARG A 28 3.76 -3.02 -20.84
C ARG A 28 3.58 -4.09 -21.90
N ASP A 29 4.36 -5.15 -21.79
CA ASP A 29 4.07 -6.37 -22.52
C ASP A 29 2.80 -6.99 -21.91
N VAL A 30 1.81 -7.30 -22.75
CA VAL A 30 0.51 -7.82 -22.31
C VAL A 30 0.57 -9.36 -22.21
N ASP A 31 1.52 -9.98 -22.91
CA ASP A 31 1.74 -11.44 -22.92
C ASP A 31 2.73 -11.86 -21.82
N PHE A 32 3.37 -10.91 -21.15
CA PHE A 32 4.26 -11.15 -20.03
C PHE A 32 3.45 -11.24 -18.73
N GLU A 33 3.42 -12.42 -18.12
CA GLU A 33 2.83 -12.58 -16.79
C GLU A 33 3.53 -11.65 -15.81
N THR A 34 2.74 -10.98 -14.97
CA THR A 34 3.30 -10.13 -13.92
C THR A 34 4.22 -10.98 -13.05
N PRO A 35 5.48 -10.55 -12.82
CA PRO A 35 6.41 -11.28 -11.98
C PRO A 35 5.75 -11.58 -10.63
N THR A 36 5.88 -12.81 -10.14
CA THR A 36 5.37 -13.16 -8.80
C THR A 36 6.06 -12.28 -7.76
N PHE A 37 5.39 -12.02 -6.63
CA PHE A 37 5.97 -11.23 -5.54
C PHE A 37 7.34 -11.78 -5.09
N GLU A 38 7.47 -13.11 -5.12
CA GLU A 38 8.69 -13.89 -4.85
C GLU A 38 9.79 -13.72 -5.91
N SER A 39 9.52 -13.14 -7.09
CA SER A 39 10.55 -12.89 -8.10
C SER A 39 11.35 -11.61 -7.82
N VAL A 40 10.90 -10.80 -6.86
CA VAL A 40 11.56 -9.55 -6.47
C VAL A 40 12.71 -9.90 -5.50
N PRO A 41 13.99 -9.62 -5.84
CA PRO A 41 15.13 -10.04 -5.02
C PRO A 41 15.04 -9.59 -3.56
N VAL A 42 14.63 -8.34 -3.32
CA VAL A 42 14.51 -7.79 -1.96
C VAL A 42 13.46 -8.50 -1.10
N VAL A 43 12.41 -9.08 -1.71
CA VAL A 43 11.38 -9.83 -0.97
C VAL A 43 11.97 -11.14 -0.44
N ASN A 44 12.80 -11.82 -1.25
CA ASN A 44 13.47 -13.06 -0.86
C ASN A 44 14.64 -12.83 0.11
N GLU A 45 15.27 -11.65 0.06
CA GLU A 45 16.34 -11.27 0.98
C GLU A 45 15.82 -11.01 2.40
N PHE A 46 14.56 -10.55 2.55
CA PHE A 46 13.96 -10.19 3.83
C PHE A 46 12.58 -10.85 4.06
N PRO A 47 12.51 -12.19 4.09
CA PRO A 47 11.24 -12.90 4.23
C PRO A 47 10.51 -12.59 5.56
N GLU A 48 11.26 -12.23 6.61
CA GLU A 48 10.70 -11.82 7.90
C GLU A 48 10.01 -10.44 7.86
N VAL A 49 10.38 -9.56 6.93
CA VAL A 49 9.78 -8.23 6.75
C VAL A 49 8.55 -8.31 5.83
N PHE A 50 8.49 -9.30 4.95
CA PHE A 50 7.39 -9.52 4.02
C PHE A 50 6.64 -10.85 4.26
N PRO A 51 6.14 -11.12 5.48
CA PRO A 51 5.40 -12.34 5.74
C PRO A 51 4.04 -12.31 5.04
N ASN A 52 3.55 -13.48 4.62
CA ASN A 52 2.22 -13.62 4.00
C ASN A 52 1.06 -13.13 4.91
N ASN A 53 1.28 -13.12 6.23
CA ASN A 53 0.37 -12.57 7.23
C ASN A 53 1.15 -11.67 8.19
N LEU A 54 0.55 -10.55 8.60
CA LEU A 54 1.17 -9.63 9.56
C LEU A 54 1.47 -10.35 10.88
N LEU A 55 2.74 -10.33 11.28
CA LEU A 55 3.24 -10.94 12.52
C LEU A 55 3.03 -9.99 13.70
N SER A 56 1.84 -10.06 14.32
CA SER A 56 1.50 -9.42 15.60
C SER A 56 1.77 -7.91 15.69
N ILE A 57 1.57 -7.34 16.87
CA ILE A 57 1.88 -5.94 17.20
C ILE A 57 3.36 -5.67 16.86
N PRO A 58 3.70 -4.53 16.25
CA PRO A 58 5.10 -4.16 16.03
C PRO A 58 5.88 -4.18 17.35
N PRO A 59 7.19 -4.49 17.31
CA PRO A 59 8.03 -4.44 18.50
C PRO A 59 7.98 -3.06 19.15
N GLU A 60 8.24 -3.04 20.46
CA GLU A 60 8.31 -1.81 21.24
C GLU A 60 9.28 -0.84 20.56
N ARG A 61 8.80 0.38 20.28
CA ARG A 61 9.61 1.45 19.69
C ARG A 61 10.00 2.41 20.79
N GLU A 62 11.16 3.03 20.65
CA GLU A 62 11.65 4.05 21.59
C GLU A 62 10.76 5.32 21.61
N ILE A 63 9.93 5.50 20.59
CA ILE A 63 9.04 6.65 20.43
C ILE A 63 7.59 6.18 20.41
N ASP A 64 6.79 6.78 21.29
CA ASP A 64 5.35 6.66 21.30
C ASP A 64 4.73 7.57 20.24
N PHE A 65 3.75 7.04 19.49
CA PHE A 65 2.95 7.85 18.58
C PHE A 65 1.85 8.57 19.37
N SER A 66 1.93 9.90 19.48
CA SER A 66 0.84 10.74 19.98
C SER A 66 -0.01 11.30 18.83
N ILE A 67 -1.27 11.59 19.12
CA ILE A 67 -2.15 12.35 18.24
C ILE A 67 -2.34 13.72 18.88
N ASP A 68 -1.65 14.73 18.37
CA ASP A 68 -1.76 16.09 18.89
C ASP A 68 -3.05 16.73 18.39
N LEU A 69 -3.87 17.21 19.32
CA LEU A 69 -5.10 17.93 19.00
C LEU A 69 -4.84 19.43 18.95
N LEU A 70 -5.56 20.14 18.06
CA LEU A 70 -5.61 21.60 18.12
C LEU A 70 -6.22 22.04 19.45
N PRO A 71 -5.84 23.23 19.97
CA PRO A 71 -6.50 23.81 21.13
C PRO A 71 -8.02 23.80 20.96
N ASP A 72 -8.75 23.44 22.02
CA ASP A 72 -10.21 23.38 22.10
C ASP A 72 -10.91 22.25 21.30
N MET A 73 -10.16 21.35 20.67
CA MET A 73 -10.76 20.18 20.00
C MET A 73 -11.22 19.12 21.01
N GLN A 74 -12.49 18.73 20.92
CA GLN A 74 -13.09 17.67 21.74
C GLN A 74 -13.35 16.40 20.91
N PRO A 75 -13.37 15.22 21.56
CA PRO A 75 -13.81 13.97 20.93
C PRO A 75 -15.20 14.11 20.32
N ILE A 76 -15.41 13.45 19.18
CA ILE A 76 -16.69 13.45 18.47
C ILE A 76 -17.31 12.07 18.57
N PHE A 77 -18.55 12.01 19.03
CA PHE A 77 -19.35 10.80 19.01
C PHE A 77 -20.24 10.77 17.75
N ILE A 78 -20.07 9.73 16.93
CA ILE A 78 -20.89 9.50 15.73
C ILE A 78 -21.54 8.13 15.85
N LEU A 79 -22.84 8.05 15.53
CA LEU A 79 -23.57 6.79 15.54
C LEU A 79 -23.04 5.83 14.46
N PRO A 80 -22.97 4.52 14.73
CA PRO A 80 -22.63 3.53 13.70
C PRO A 80 -23.63 3.57 12.54
N TYR A 81 -23.12 3.41 11.32
CA TYR A 81 -23.95 3.28 10.13
C TYR A 81 -24.79 2.00 10.15
N ARG A 82 -25.90 1.99 9.41
CA ARG A 82 -26.69 0.77 9.20
C ARG A 82 -25.93 -0.18 8.27
N ILE A 83 -25.79 -1.42 8.69
CA ILE A 83 -25.03 -2.47 7.98
C ILE A 83 -25.98 -3.64 7.69
N THR A 84 -25.85 -4.24 6.51
CA THR A 84 -26.65 -5.43 6.15
C THR A 84 -26.20 -6.67 6.94
N PRO A 85 -27.03 -7.72 7.05
CA PRO A 85 -26.63 -8.94 7.78
C PRO A 85 -25.36 -9.62 7.25
N VAL A 86 -25.12 -9.55 5.93
CA VAL A 86 -23.94 -10.15 5.28
C VAL A 86 -22.67 -9.37 5.66
N GLU A 87 -22.69 -8.05 5.47
CA GLU A 87 -21.58 -7.18 5.84
C GLU A 87 -21.29 -7.22 7.34
N LEU A 88 -22.33 -7.34 8.19
CA LEU A 88 -22.17 -7.45 9.63
C LEU A 88 -21.43 -8.73 10.02
N LYS A 89 -21.65 -9.84 9.33
CA LYS A 89 -20.91 -11.08 9.55
C LYS A 89 -19.44 -10.90 9.22
N GLU A 90 -19.13 -10.36 8.04
CA GLU A 90 -17.75 -10.10 7.60
C GLU A 90 -17.03 -9.13 8.53
N LEU A 91 -17.73 -8.08 8.99
CA LEU A 91 -17.19 -7.12 9.94
C LEU A 91 -16.82 -7.79 11.27
N LYS A 92 -17.70 -8.65 11.80
CA LYS A 92 -17.43 -9.39 13.03
C LYS A 92 -16.23 -10.31 12.90
N ASP A 93 -16.12 -11.02 11.77
CA ASP A 93 -15.00 -11.93 11.51
C ASP A 93 -13.67 -11.15 11.46
N LYS A 94 -13.64 -9.97 10.82
CA LYS A 94 -12.47 -9.08 10.80
C LYS A 94 -12.13 -8.50 12.18
N ILE A 95 -13.13 -8.05 12.94
CA ILE A 95 -12.91 -7.53 14.30
C ILE A 95 -12.31 -8.62 15.19
N LYS A 96 -12.81 -9.87 15.07
CA LYS A 96 -12.26 -11.00 15.80
C LYS A 96 -10.80 -11.28 15.43
N ASP A 97 -10.49 -11.34 14.14
CA ASP A 97 -9.10 -11.53 13.67
C ASP A 97 -8.15 -10.45 14.20
N LEU A 98 -8.57 -9.17 14.17
CA LEU A 98 -7.76 -8.07 14.68
C LEU A 98 -7.58 -8.13 16.22
N PHE A 99 -8.62 -8.56 16.94
CA PHE A 99 -8.57 -8.72 18.38
C PHE A 99 -7.65 -9.89 18.78
N ASP A 100 -7.78 -11.03 18.11
CA ASP A 100 -6.96 -12.23 18.35
C ASP A 100 -5.47 -11.95 18.03
N LYS A 101 -5.19 -11.06 17.06
CA LYS A 101 -3.83 -10.58 16.75
C LYS A 101 -3.29 -9.51 17.71
N GLY A 102 -4.12 -9.00 18.62
CA GLY A 102 -3.74 -7.95 19.58
C GLY A 102 -3.68 -6.54 19.01
N PHE A 103 -4.13 -6.32 17.77
CA PHE A 103 -4.12 -4.98 17.15
C PHE A 103 -5.15 -4.04 17.73
N ILE A 104 -6.24 -4.58 18.29
CA ILE A 104 -7.30 -3.80 18.92
C ILE A 104 -7.65 -4.40 20.29
N ARG A 105 -8.23 -3.56 21.15
CA ARG A 105 -8.76 -3.96 22.45
C ARG A 105 -10.05 -3.19 22.74
N PRO A 106 -10.94 -3.70 23.62
CA PRO A 106 -12.06 -2.94 24.11
C PRO A 106 -11.60 -1.62 24.73
N SER A 107 -12.35 -0.55 24.51
CA SER A 107 -12.08 0.77 25.06
C SER A 107 -13.37 1.47 25.47
N ILE A 108 -13.23 2.48 26.32
CA ILE A 108 -14.30 3.39 26.70
C ILE A 108 -13.80 4.79 26.30
N SER A 109 -14.15 5.22 25.09
CA SER A 109 -13.83 6.56 24.61
C SER A 109 -14.84 7.57 25.18
N PRO A 110 -14.40 8.77 25.61
CA PRO A 110 -15.28 9.89 25.92
C PRO A 110 -16.08 10.37 24.69
#